data_AF-A0A2J0KIU5-F1
#
_entry.id   AF-A0A2J0KIU5-F1
#
_cell.length_a   1.000
_cell.length_b   1.000
_cell.length_c   1.000
_cell.angle_alpha   90.00
_cell.angle_beta   90.00
_cell.angle_gamma   90.00
#
_symmetry.space_group_name_H-M   'P 1'
#
loop_
_entity.id
_entity.type
_entity.pdbx_description
1 polymer ?
#
loop_
_entity_poly.entity_id
_entity_poly.type
_entity_poly.pdbx_seq_one_letter_code
_entity_poly.pdbx_strand_id
1 'polypeptide(L)'
;MKKNNFSSQNFKDPFNSLPLKKAFLLILIVFSFLIDLSILEWEEKISNEKTVTFSYLQKISPPWEGKIKKLVAGYPMEKMTPYISRQEKATATFLVSVAKKESNWGKRAPLLAGKDCYNYWGYRGQSDKMTESGYTCFSSPAEAIFTVAKRFDDLRKNSGLDTPEKMIVWKCGWDCTGHSEKSVSKWISDVSYYFDQIY
;
A
#
# COMPACT_ATOMS: atom_id res chain seq x y z
N MET A 1 1.73 -73.83 43.26
CA MET A 1 0.85 -72.65 43.04
C MET A 1 0.74 -72.37 41.54
N LYS A 2 -0.49 -72.21 41.03
CA LYS A 2 -0.84 -72.19 39.60
C LYS A 2 -0.32 -70.95 38.87
N LYS A 3 0.27 -71.16 37.68
CA LYS A 3 0.55 -70.13 36.66
C LYS A 3 -0.77 -69.72 36.00
N ASN A 4 -1.06 -68.43 35.91
CA ASN A 4 -2.10 -67.90 35.04
C ASN A 4 -1.45 -67.32 33.77
N ASN A 5 -1.68 -68.00 32.66
CA ASN A 5 -1.43 -67.52 31.31
C ASN A 5 -2.53 -66.52 30.93
N PHE A 6 -2.16 -65.29 30.60
CA PHE A 6 -3.06 -64.37 29.90
C PHE A 6 -2.77 -64.50 28.39
N SER A 7 -3.69 -65.13 27.68
CA SER A 7 -3.64 -65.30 26.23
C SER A 7 -4.00 -63.99 25.55
N SER A 8 -3.10 -63.48 24.69
CA SER A 8 -3.35 -62.34 23.81
C SER A 8 -4.40 -62.72 22.76
N GLN A 9 -5.60 -62.16 22.88
CA GLN A 9 -6.59 -62.26 21.81
C GLN A 9 -6.18 -61.40 20.62
N ASN A 10 -6.00 -62.05 19.47
CA ASN A 10 -5.71 -61.44 18.18
C ASN A 10 -6.89 -60.57 17.72
N PHE A 11 -6.75 -59.25 17.83
CA PHE A 11 -7.64 -58.28 17.19
C PHE A 11 -7.39 -58.32 15.67
N LYS A 12 -8.30 -58.97 14.93
CA LYS A 12 -8.24 -58.97 13.45
C LYS A 12 -8.71 -57.62 12.94
N ASP A 13 -7.81 -56.90 12.29
CA ASP A 13 -8.09 -55.62 11.64
C ASP A 13 -9.20 -55.82 10.56
N PRO A 14 -10.40 -55.23 10.76
CA PRO A 14 -11.54 -55.44 9.87
C PRO A 14 -11.30 -54.87 8.46
N PHE A 15 -10.29 -54.03 8.27
CA PHE A 15 -9.95 -53.41 7.00
C PHE A 15 -9.03 -54.25 6.10
N ASN A 16 -8.62 -55.44 6.54
CA ASN A 16 -7.59 -56.20 5.82
C ASN A 16 -8.11 -57.08 4.65
N SER A 17 -9.41 -57.05 4.36
CA SER A 17 -9.94 -57.76 3.18
C SER A 17 -9.73 -56.93 1.90
N LEU A 18 -9.08 -57.55 0.90
CA LEU A 18 -8.73 -56.95 -0.40
C LEU A 18 -9.88 -56.21 -1.12
N PRO A 19 -11.14 -56.69 -1.14
CA PRO A 19 -12.24 -55.95 -1.79
C PRO A 19 -12.62 -54.67 -1.03
N LEU A 20 -12.51 -54.66 0.31
CA LEU A 20 -12.88 -53.51 1.13
C LEU A 20 -11.87 -52.36 0.97
N LYS A 21 -10.58 -52.67 0.86
CA LYS A 21 -9.52 -51.66 0.59
C LYS A 21 -9.70 -51.00 -0.78
N LYS A 22 -10.06 -51.77 -1.81
CA LYS A 22 -10.31 -51.23 -3.16
C LYS A 22 -11.55 -50.34 -3.19
N ALA A 23 -12.61 -50.73 -2.48
CA ALA A 23 -13.82 -49.91 -2.34
C ALA A 23 -13.53 -48.58 -1.61
N PHE A 24 -12.78 -48.62 -0.51
CA PHE A 24 -12.39 -47.41 0.22
C PHE A 24 -11.51 -46.47 -0.62
N LEU A 25 -10.54 -47.02 -1.36
CA LEU A 25 -9.67 -46.23 -2.23
C LEU A 25 -10.45 -45.59 -3.39
N LEU A 26 -11.45 -46.27 -3.96
CA LEU A 26 -12.34 -45.70 -4.97
C LEU A 26 -13.19 -44.55 -4.40
N ILE A 27 -13.70 -44.69 -3.17
CA ILE A 27 -14.46 -43.62 -2.50
C ILE A 27 -13.59 -42.37 -2.30
N LEU A 28 -12.33 -42.54 -1.89
CA LEU A 28 -11.40 -41.42 -1.72
C LEU A 28 -11.10 -40.70 -3.04
N ILE A 29 -10.91 -41.45 -4.13
CA ILE A 29 -10.67 -40.87 -5.46
C ILE A 29 -11.88 -40.06 -5.92
N VAL A 30 -13.10 -40.61 -5.75
CA VAL A 30 -14.34 -39.90 -6.12
C VAL A 30 -14.51 -38.65 -5.26
N PHE A 31 -14.27 -38.74 -3.96
CA PHE A 31 -14.40 -37.61 -3.05
C PHE A 31 -13.39 -36.48 -3.36
N SER A 32 -12.15 -36.83 -3.69
CA SER A 32 -11.15 -35.86 -4.18
C SER A 32 -11.65 -35.12 -5.41
N PHE A 33 -12.19 -35.85 -6.39
CA PHE A 33 -12.67 -35.27 -7.63
C PHE A 33 -13.88 -34.34 -7.39
N LEU A 34 -14.76 -34.68 -6.46
CA LEU A 34 -15.89 -33.82 -6.07
C LEU A 34 -15.44 -32.54 -5.36
N ILE A 35 -14.39 -32.61 -4.54
CA ILE A 35 -13.78 -31.42 -3.92
C ILE A 35 -13.18 -30.51 -4.99
N ASP A 36 -12.42 -31.07 -5.93
CA ASP A 36 -11.79 -30.30 -7.01
C ASP A 36 -12.84 -29.56 -7.87
N LEU A 37 -13.97 -30.22 -8.19
CA LEU A 37 -15.09 -29.59 -8.89
C LEU A 37 -15.73 -28.45 -8.08
N SER A 38 -15.85 -28.62 -6.76
CA SER A 38 -16.40 -27.60 -5.86
C SER A 38 -15.49 -26.37 -5.73
N ILE A 39 -14.17 -26.57 -5.78
CA ILE A 39 -13.17 -25.49 -5.74
C ILE A 39 -13.24 -24.62 -7.00
N LEU A 40 -13.40 -25.23 -8.18
CA LEU A 40 -13.49 -24.51 -9.45
C LEU A 40 -14.71 -23.55 -9.50
N GLU A 41 -15.88 -24.00 -9.02
CA GLU A 41 -17.06 -23.13 -8.94
C GLU A 41 -16.89 -21.97 -7.95
N TRP A 42 -16.14 -22.19 -6.87
CA TRP A 42 -15.84 -21.15 -5.88
C TRP A 42 -14.88 -20.09 -6.41
N GLU A 43 -13.86 -20.47 -7.17
CA GLU A 43 -12.89 -19.53 -7.76
C GLU A 43 -13.56 -18.57 -8.75
N GLU A 44 -14.47 -19.07 -9.60
CA GLU A 44 -15.21 -18.24 -10.55
C GLU A 44 -16.11 -17.22 -9.85
N LYS A 45 -16.85 -17.64 -8.82
CA LYS A 45 -17.71 -16.77 -8.02
C LYS A 45 -16.92 -15.66 -7.31
N ILE A 46 -15.78 -15.99 -6.72
CA ILE A 46 -14.89 -15.02 -6.05
C ILE A 46 -14.30 -14.03 -7.06
N SER A 47 -13.89 -14.51 -8.24
CA SER A 47 -13.35 -13.66 -9.29
C SER A 47 -14.37 -12.63 -9.80
N ASN A 48 -15.62 -13.07 -10.00
CA ASN A 48 -16.69 -12.21 -10.49
C ASN A 48 -17.13 -11.16 -9.45
N GLU A 49 -17.22 -11.54 -8.17
CA GLU A 49 -17.51 -10.59 -7.09
C GLU A 49 -16.42 -9.52 -6.94
N LYS A 50 -15.13 -9.90 -7.04
CA LYS A 50 -14.00 -8.97 -7.02
C LYS A 50 -13.99 -8.02 -8.22
N THR A 51 -14.36 -8.49 -9.40
CA THR A 51 -14.40 -7.65 -10.61
C THR A 51 -15.56 -6.66 -10.58
N VAL A 52 -16.76 -7.11 -10.16
CA VAL A 52 -17.93 -6.23 -10.00
C VAL A 52 -17.66 -5.16 -8.95
N THR A 53 -17.15 -5.55 -7.78
CA THR A 53 -16.81 -4.60 -6.69
C THR A 53 -15.73 -3.62 -7.11
N PHE A 54 -14.66 -4.06 -7.79
CA PHE A 54 -13.63 -3.16 -8.32
C PHE A 54 -14.20 -2.15 -9.32
N SER A 55 -15.04 -2.59 -10.27
CA SER A 55 -15.66 -1.69 -11.25
C SER A 55 -16.56 -0.64 -10.58
N TYR A 56 -17.28 -1.03 -9.52
CA TYR A 56 -18.15 -0.16 -8.75
C TYR A 56 -17.35 0.84 -7.92
N LEU A 57 -16.27 0.40 -7.26
CA LEU A 57 -15.37 1.28 -6.51
C LEU A 57 -14.64 2.27 -7.42
N GLN A 58 -14.25 1.84 -8.62
CA GLN A 58 -13.65 2.72 -9.62
C GLN A 58 -14.64 3.79 -10.10
N LYS A 59 -15.93 3.44 -10.20
CA LYS A 59 -17.03 4.35 -10.53
C LYS A 59 -17.33 5.37 -9.43
N ILE A 60 -16.97 5.08 -8.17
CA ILE A 60 -17.15 5.97 -7.00
C ILE A 60 -15.79 6.53 -6.53
N SER A 61 -14.86 6.78 -7.47
CA SER A 61 -13.68 7.58 -7.12
C SER A 61 -14.14 8.98 -6.71
N PRO A 62 -13.68 9.51 -5.55
CA PRO A 62 -14.03 10.86 -5.14
C PRO A 62 -13.65 11.89 -6.22
N PRO A 63 -14.38 13.01 -6.40
CA PRO A 63 -14.09 14.00 -7.44
C PRO A 63 -12.63 14.51 -7.44
N TRP A 64 -11.98 14.52 -6.28
CA TRP A 64 -10.59 14.94 -6.12
C TRP A 64 -9.58 13.93 -6.69
N GLU A 65 -9.90 12.63 -6.77
CA GLU A 65 -9.02 11.63 -7.39
C GLU A 65 -8.81 11.91 -8.87
N GLY A 66 -9.89 12.28 -9.59
CA GLY A 66 -9.81 12.66 -10.99
C GLY A 66 -8.95 13.92 -11.20
N LYS A 67 -9.00 14.88 -10.27
CA LYS A 67 -8.13 16.05 -10.30
C LYS A 67 -6.66 15.67 -10.10
N ILE A 68 -6.35 14.83 -9.12
CA ILE A 68 -4.99 14.32 -8.88
C ILE A 68 -4.46 13.62 -10.12
N LYS A 69 -5.20 12.67 -10.69
CA LYS A 69 -4.84 11.95 -11.92
C LYS A 69 -4.46 12.91 -13.05
N LYS A 70 -5.26 13.96 -13.28
CA LYS A 70 -4.98 14.98 -14.30
C LYS A 70 -3.73 15.79 -14.01
N LEU A 71 -3.51 16.19 -12.76
CA LEU A 71 -2.35 17.00 -12.38
C LEU A 71 -1.02 16.26 -12.57
N VAL A 72 -0.98 14.99 -12.17
CA VAL A 72 0.27 14.20 -12.18
C VAL A 72 0.50 13.43 -13.48
N ALA A 73 -0.42 13.49 -14.45
CA ALA A 73 -0.32 12.78 -15.72
C ALA A 73 0.97 13.14 -16.48
N GLY A 74 1.72 12.14 -16.90
CA GLY A 74 3.02 12.30 -17.59
C GLY A 74 4.18 12.66 -16.65
N TYR A 75 4.00 12.58 -15.33
CA TYR A 75 5.06 12.73 -14.34
C TYR A 75 5.34 11.40 -13.63
N PRO A 76 6.55 11.20 -13.05
CA PRO A 76 6.85 9.99 -12.29
C PRO A 76 5.84 9.66 -11.18
N MET A 77 5.28 10.70 -10.53
CA MET A 77 4.23 10.56 -9.52
C MET A 77 2.93 9.89 -10.03
N GLU A 78 2.67 9.83 -11.33
CA GLU A 78 1.50 9.14 -11.87
C GLU A 78 1.40 7.68 -11.38
N LYS A 79 2.54 7.01 -11.24
CA LYS A 79 2.65 5.63 -10.72
C LYS A 79 2.22 5.49 -9.26
N MET A 80 2.19 6.59 -8.50
CA MET A 80 1.79 6.63 -7.10
C MET A 80 0.29 6.87 -6.92
N THR A 81 -0.42 7.27 -7.97
CA THR A 81 -1.83 7.68 -7.90
C THR A 81 -2.76 6.66 -7.22
N PRO A 82 -2.65 5.34 -7.47
CA PRO A 82 -3.49 4.35 -6.78
C PRO A 82 -3.29 4.30 -5.26
N TYR A 83 -2.14 4.72 -4.76
CA TYR A 83 -1.84 4.76 -3.32
C TYR A 83 -2.25 6.11 -2.71
N ILE A 84 -2.13 7.20 -3.49
CA ILE A 84 -2.59 8.54 -3.10
C ILE A 84 -4.12 8.56 -2.94
N SER A 85 -4.87 7.92 -3.84
CA SER A 85 -6.34 7.89 -3.79
C SER A 85 -6.92 7.15 -2.58
N ARG A 86 -6.10 6.32 -1.92
CA ARG A 86 -6.47 5.63 -0.67
C ARG A 86 -6.28 6.48 0.58
N GLN A 87 -5.66 7.64 0.48
CA GLN A 87 -5.44 8.54 1.62
C GLN A 87 -6.66 9.45 1.83
N GLU A 88 -6.78 10.00 3.04
CA GLU A 88 -7.74 11.09 3.28
C GLU A 88 -7.47 12.26 2.33
N LYS A 89 -8.54 12.92 1.86
CA LYS A 89 -8.48 14.02 0.88
C LYS A 89 -7.43 15.08 1.23
N ALA A 90 -7.38 15.53 2.48
CA ALA A 90 -6.41 16.54 2.93
C ALA A 90 -4.97 16.05 2.78
N THR A 91 -4.70 14.80 3.17
CA THR A 91 -3.39 14.17 3.11
C THR A 91 -2.97 13.88 1.67
N ALA A 92 -3.90 13.39 0.83
CA ALA A 92 -3.71 13.25 -0.60
C ALA A 92 -3.38 14.60 -1.28
N THR A 93 -4.04 15.67 -0.84
CA THR A 93 -3.79 17.02 -1.35
C THR A 93 -2.36 17.48 -1.02
N PHE A 94 -1.93 17.34 0.24
CA PHE A 94 -0.55 17.68 0.62
C PHE A 94 0.50 16.80 -0.07
N LEU A 95 0.23 15.51 -0.25
CA LEU A 95 1.11 14.62 -1.02
C LEU A 95 1.36 15.17 -2.42
N VAL A 96 0.34 15.67 -3.11
CA VAL A 96 0.47 16.16 -4.48
C VAL A 96 1.04 17.59 -4.52
N SER A 97 0.57 18.50 -3.67
CA SER A 97 0.98 19.91 -3.70
C SER A 97 2.43 20.10 -3.25
N VAL A 98 2.86 19.42 -2.19
CA VAL A 98 4.25 19.49 -1.72
C VAL A 98 5.19 18.82 -2.71
N ALA A 99 4.82 17.68 -3.29
CA ALA A 99 5.68 17.03 -4.30
C ALA A 99 5.86 17.87 -5.56
N LYS A 100 4.85 18.67 -5.95
CA LYS A 100 5.01 19.65 -7.02
C LYS A 100 6.12 20.64 -6.68
N LYS A 101 6.09 21.14 -5.45
CA LYS A 101 7.05 22.14 -4.99
C LYS A 101 8.46 21.59 -4.87
N GLU A 102 8.61 20.40 -4.30
CA GLU A 102 9.91 19.82 -3.94
C GLU A 102 10.64 19.17 -5.12
N SER A 103 9.91 18.51 -6.02
CA SER A 103 10.53 17.71 -7.10
C SER A 103 9.87 17.89 -8.46
N ASN A 104 8.90 18.80 -8.58
CA ASN A 104 8.04 18.89 -9.76
C ASN A 104 7.40 17.53 -10.09
N TRP A 105 6.74 16.93 -9.10
CA TRP A 105 6.11 15.60 -9.17
C TRP A 105 7.07 14.49 -9.59
N GLY A 106 8.31 14.56 -9.12
CA GLY A 106 9.35 13.56 -9.37
C GLY A 106 10.23 13.82 -10.58
N LYS A 107 10.02 14.89 -11.37
CA LYS A 107 10.96 15.26 -12.46
C LYS A 107 12.37 15.58 -11.96
N ARG A 108 12.50 15.99 -10.71
CA ARG A 108 13.77 16.27 -10.02
C ARG A 108 13.85 15.46 -8.73
N ALA A 109 13.75 14.15 -8.84
CA ALA A 109 13.84 13.24 -7.71
C ALA A 109 15.30 12.87 -7.38
N PRO A 110 15.61 12.57 -6.11
CA PRO A 110 16.88 11.96 -5.74
C PRO A 110 16.99 10.57 -6.38
N LEU A 111 18.21 10.21 -6.77
CA LEU A 111 18.53 8.93 -7.38
C LEU A 111 19.53 8.18 -6.49
N LEU A 112 19.41 6.86 -6.44
CA LEU A 112 20.40 5.98 -5.82
C LEU A 112 20.89 5.00 -6.88
N ALA A 113 22.19 5.04 -7.18
CA ALA A 113 22.79 4.27 -8.28
C ALA A 113 22.02 4.44 -9.61
N GLY A 114 21.62 5.68 -9.93
CA GLY A 114 20.87 6.03 -11.14
C GLY A 114 19.39 5.63 -11.15
N LYS A 115 18.88 5.03 -10.07
CA LYS A 115 17.47 4.60 -9.96
C LYS A 115 16.65 5.60 -9.16
N ASP A 116 15.39 5.80 -9.57
CA ASP A 116 14.44 6.64 -8.85
C ASP A 116 14.18 6.10 -7.44
N CYS A 117 14.33 6.97 -6.45
CA CYS A 117 14.10 6.68 -5.03
C CYS A 117 12.64 6.82 -4.60
N TYR A 118 11.74 7.20 -5.51
CA TYR A 118 10.32 7.46 -5.22
C TYR A 118 10.11 8.53 -4.13
N ASN A 119 11.12 9.37 -3.89
CA ASN A 119 11.08 10.39 -2.86
C ASN A 119 10.86 11.77 -3.51
N TYR A 120 9.60 12.14 -3.64
CA TYR A 120 9.22 13.36 -4.36
C TYR A 120 9.02 14.57 -3.45
N TRP A 121 9.24 14.41 -2.14
CA TRP A 121 9.00 15.42 -1.10
C TRP A 121 10.27 15.87 -0.39
N GLY A 122 11.44 15.32 -0.76
CA GLY A 122 12.68 15.59 -0.04
C GLY A 122 12.71 14.97 1.37
N TYR A 123 11.99 13.88 1.59
CA TYR A 123 11.88 13.22 2.90
C TYR A 123 13.23 12.68 3.38
N ARG A 124 13.54 12.89 4.66
CA ARG A 124 14.79 12.47 5.32
C ARG A 124 14.51 11.68 6.60
N GLY A 125 14.01 10.46 6.45
CA GLY A 125 13.90 9.48 7.53
C GLY A 125 15.05 8.47 7.51
N GLN A 126 15.38 7.91 8.67
CA GLN A 126 16.36 6.82 8.79
C GLN A 126 15.87 5.58 8.03
N SER A 127 16.75 5.01 7.21
CA SER A 127 16.51 3.82 6.38
C SER A 127 17.85 3.19 5.98
N ASP A 128 17.85 1.91 5.67
CA ASP A 128 19.03 1.21 5.12
C ASP A 128 19.45 1.76 3.75
N LYS A 129 18.52 2.41 3.02
CA LYS A 129 18.77 2.99 1.71
C LYS A 129 18.63 4.50 1.77
N MET A 130 19.75 5.20 1.69
CA MET A 130 19.81 6.65 1.64
C MET A 130 20.74 7.11 0.52
N THR A 131 20.40 8.25 -0.08
CA THR A 131 21.32 8.95 -0.99
C THR A 131 22.45 9.61 -0.20
N GLU A 132 23.54 9.96 -0.87
CA GLU A 132 24.67 10.67 -0.24
C GLU A 132 24.25 12.00 0.40
N SER A 133 23.22 12.67 -0.15
CA SER A 133 22.65 13.90 0.39
C SER A 133 21.62 13.68 1.51
N GLY A 134 21.50 12.45 2.02
CA GLY A 134 20.67 12.09 3.16
C GLY A 134 19.17 11.94 2.86
N TYR A 135 18.75 11.94 1.60
CA TYR A 135 17.36 11.61 1.26
C TYR A 135 17.10 10.12 1.40
N THR A 136 15.97 9.76 2.00
CA THR A 136 15.49 8.37 2.04
C THR A 136 15.23 7.86 0.63
N CYS A 137 15.66 6.64 0.34
CA CYS A 137 15.41 5.99 -0.94
C CYS A 137 14.45 4.82 -0.77
N PHE A 138 13.17 5.05 -1.08
CA PHE A 138 12.12 4.06 -0.90
C PHE A 138 12.25 2.93 -1.93
N SER A 139 11.89 1.72 -1.54
CA SER A 139 11.96 0.55 -2.42
C SER A 139 10.77 0.48 -3.38
N SER A 140 9.66 1.18 -3.09
CA SER A 140 8.48 1.21 -3.95
C SER A 140 7.66 2.50 -3.85
N PRO A 141 6.82 2.80 -4.87
CA PRO A 141 5.83 3.88 -4.80
C PRO A 141 4.87 3.75 -3.61
N ALA A 142 4.48 2.52 -3.26
CA ALA A 142 3.57 2.24 -2.16
C ALA A 142 4.19 2.62 -0.81
N GLU A 143 5.41 2.16 -0.57
CA GLU A 143 6.17 2.47 0.64
C GLU A 143 6.35 3.97 0.81
N ALA A 144 6.77 4.67 -0.26
CA ALA A 144 6.93 6.12 -0.25
C ALA A 144 5.64 6.84 0.18
N ILE A 145 4.51 6.48 -0.44
CA ILE A 145 3.22 7.09 -0.11
C ILE A 145 2.81 6.79 1.32
N PHE A 146 2.89 5.55 1.79
CA PHE A 146 2.47 5.23 3.16
C PHE A 146 3.33 5.92 4.21
N THR A 147 4.65 5.97 4.02
CA THR A 147 5.56 6.65 4.95
C THR A 147 5.32 8.15 4.98
N VAL A 148 5.23 8.79 3.82
CA VAL A 148 5.06 10.25 3.74
C VAL A 148 3.65 10.67 4.14
N ALA A 149 2.62 9.91 3.76
CA ALA A 149 1.23 10.15 4.18
C ALA A 149 1.11 10.10 5.71
N LYS A 150 1.72 9.11 6.35
CA LYS A 150 1.76 9.01 7.82
C LYS A 150 2.37 10.26 8.43
N ARG A 151 3.48 10.76 7.89
CA ARG A 151 4.10 11.99 8.38
C ARG A 151 3.18 13.21 8.22
N PHE A 152 2.51 13.37 7.08
CA PHE A 152 1.55 14.45 6.89
C PHE A 152 0.35 14.34 7.83
N ASP A 153 -0.15 13.13 8.04
CA ASP A 153 -1.23 12.86 9.00
C ASP A 153 -0.80 13.23 10.41
N ASP A 154 0.42 12.89 10.84
CA ASP A 154 0.92 13.27 12.16
C ASP A 154 0.98 14.80 12.30
N LEU A 155 1.55 15.51 11.33
CA LEU A 155 1.61 16.98 11.34
C LEU A 155 0.23 17.62 11.37
N ARG A 156 -0.71 17.08 10.59
CA ARG A 156 -2.05 17.64 10.45
C ARG A 156 -2.93 17.34 11.66
N LYS A 157 -3.02 16.06 12.05
CA LYS A 157 -3.94 15.56 13.08
C LYS A 157 -3.40 15.81 14.49
N ASN A 158 -2.10 15.62 14.71
CA ASN A 158 -1.52 15.74 16.05
C ASN A 158 -0.94 17.13 16.32
N SER A 159 -0.57 17.89 15.28
CA SER A 159 0.00 19.24 15.44
C SER A 159 -0.87 20.36 14.85
N GLY A 160 -2.05 20.04 14.29
CA GLY A 160 -2.99 21.03 13.78
C GLY A 160 -2.50 21.79 12.54
N LEU A 161 -1.51 21.25 11.81
CA LEU A 161 -0.92 21.88 10.63
C LEU A 161 -1.69 21.48 9.37
N ASP A 162 -2.88 22.04 9.20
CA ASP A 162 -3.86 21.63 8.20
C ASP A 162 -4.01 22.57 7.00
N THR A 163 -3.26 23.67 6.96
CA THR A 163 -3.18 24.59 5.81
C THR A 163 -1.75 24.67 5.25
N PRO A 164 -1.56 25.07 3.99
CA PRO A 164 -0.24 25.30 3.40
C PRO A 164 0.67 26.21 4.24
N GLU A 165 0.12 27.27 4.84
CA GLU A 165 0.86 28.20 5.70
C GLU A 165 1.43 27.49 6.92
N LYS A 166 0.61 26.65 7.57
CA LYS A 166 1.03 25.88 8.75
C LYS A 166 1.96 24.72 8.38
N MET A 167 1.77 24.13 7.19
CA MET A 167 2.59 23.04 6.67
C MET A 167 4.01 23.48 6.27
N ILE A 168 4.35 24.78 6.43
CA ILE A 168 5.71 25.29 6.21
C ILE A 168 6.78 24.54 7.02
N VAL A 169 6.37 23.88 8.12
CA VAL A 169 7.23 22.98 8.91
C VAL A 169 7.88 21.89 8.05
N TRP A 170 7.27 21.50 6.93
CA TRP A 170 7.90 20.58 5.97
C TRP A 170 9.18 21.16 5.34
N LYS A 171 9.19 22.47 5.06
CA LYS A 171 10.30 23.17 4.39
C LYS A 171 11.47 23.45 5.32
N CYS A 172 11.20 24.03 6.48
CA CYS A 172 12.23 24.58 7.37
C CYS A 172 12.28 23.93 8.75
N GLY A 173 11.40 22.96 9.04
CA GLY A 173 11.19 22.49 10.41
C GLY A 173 10.41 23.51 11.22
N TRP A 174 10.54 23.44 12.55
CA TRP A 174 9.80 24.33 13.46
C TRP A 174 10.32 25.76 13.52
N ASP A 175 11.51 26.01 12.96
CA ASP A 175 12.15 27.32 12.90
C ASP A 175 12.64 27.63 11.48
N CYS A 176 12.19 28.75 10.95
CA CYS A 176 12.48 29.21 9.60
C CYS A 176 13.59 30.28 9.55
N THR A 177 14.30 30.57 10.65
CA THR A 177 15.34 31.61 10.75
C THR A 177 16.47 31.44 9.73
N GLY A 178 16.75 30.20 9.30
CA GLY A 178 17.74 29.91 8.23
C GLY A 178 17.26 30.20 6.80
N HIS A 179 16.04 30.72 6.62
CA HIS A 179 15.45 30.99 5.31
C HIS A 179 15.03 32.45 5.15
N SER A 180 15.16 32.99 3.93
CA SER A 180 14.60 34.29 3.62
C SER A 180 13.08 34.26 3.57
N GLU A 181 12.43 35.34 3.99
CA GLU A 181 10.97 35.52 3.91
C GLU A 181 10.45 35.23 2.50
N LYS A 182 11.11 35.77 1.48
CA LYS A 182 10.77 35.52 0.07
C LYS A 182 10.74 34.03 -0.29
N SER A 183 11.68 33.24 0.23
CA SER A 183 11.74 31.78 -0.02
C SER A 183 10.59 31.05 0.67
N VAL A 184 10.23 31.47 1.88
CA VAL A 184 9.12 30.94 2.67
C VAL A 184 7.78 31.28 2.00
N SER A 185 7.52 32.56 1.74
CA SER A 185 6.27 33.00 1.10
C SER A 185 6.08 32.38 -0.28
N LYS A 186 7.15 32.23 -1.07
CA LYS A 186 7.08 31.53 -2.35
C LYS A 186 6.70 30.06 -2.17
N TRP A 187 7.27 29.37 -1.19
CA TRP A 187 6.92 27.96 -0.94
C TRP A 187 5.45 27.82 -0.57
N ILE A 188 4.95 28.67 0.35
CA ILE A 188 3.54 28.67 0.76
C ILE A 188 2.65 28.93 -0.45
N SER A 189 2.96 29.96 -1.25
CA SER A 189 2.17 30.30 -2.44
C SER A 189 2.15 29.16 -3.47
N ASP A 190 3.30 28.56 -3.76
CA ASP A 190 3.39 27.44 -4.70
C ASP A 190 2.58 26.22 -4.21
N VAL A 191 2.67 25.88 -2.92
CA VAL A 191 1.92 24.75 -2.33
C VAL A 191 0.43 25.07 -2.29
N SER A 192 0.04 26.28 -1.89
CA SER A 192 -1.37 26.71 -1.82
C SER A 192 -2.05 26.64 -3.17
N TYR A 193 -1.39 27.09 -4.23
CA TYR A 193 -1.93 27.03 -5.58
C TYR A 193 -2.38 25.61 -5.97
N TYR A 194 -1.55 24.60 -5.74
CA TYR A 194 -1.89 23.20 -6.04
C TYR A 194 -2.82 22.58 -5.00
N PHE A 195 -2.76 23.03 -3.75
CA PHE A 195 -3.68 22.61 -2.70
C PHE A 195 -5.12 23.00 -3.08
N ASP A 196 -5.34 24.26 -3.45
CA ASP A 196 -6.66 24.81 -3.81
C ASP A 196 -7.24 24.22 -5.10
N GLN A 197 -6.39 23.73 -6.01
CA GLN A 197 -6.89 23.03 -7.19
C GLN A 197 -7.58 21.72 -6.81
N ILE A 198 -7.11 21.02 -5.76
CA ILE A 198 -7.56 19.68 -5.38
C ILE A 198 -8.63 19.73 -4.27
N TYR A 199 -8.35 20.47 -3.19
CA TYR A 199 -9.18 20.56 -1.99
C TYR A 199 -10.53 21.23 -2.26
#